data_AF-A0A1F2SBC7-F1
#
_entry.id   AF-A0A1F2SBC7-F1
#
_cell.length_a   1.000
_cell.length_b   1.000
_cell.length_c   1.000
_cell.angle_alpha   90.00
_cell.angle_beta   90.00
_cell.angle_gamma   90.00
#
_symmetry.space_group_name_H-M   'P 1'
#
loop_
_entity.id
_entity.type
_entity.pdbx_description
1 polymer ?
#
loop_
_entity_poly.entity_id
_entity_poly.type
_entity_poly.pdbx_seq_one_letter_code
_entity_poly.pdbx_strand_id
1 'polypeptide(L)'
;MNEPREIIEAFIEAVCQLSKANRLTGIWDNRRFQACKEAFENVDCRYLYKAEKLSRFNVEQRAVYRAQIDILFEKLLDSVNRTTPR
;
A
#
# COMPACT_ATOMS: atom_id res chain seq x y z
N MET A 1 -23.66 0.78 -13.18
CA MET A 1 -22.40 1.53 -13.42
C MET A 1 -22.18 2.35 -12.17
N ASN A 2 -21.00 2.28 -11.56
CA ASN A 2 -20.70 3.09 -10.38
C ASN A 2 -20.75 4.58 -10.77
N GLU A 3 -21.29 5.41 -9.89
CA GLU A 3 -21.30 6.85 -10.13
C GLU A 3 -19.86 7.41 -10.08
N PRO A 4 -19.53 8.49 -10.82
CA PRO A 4 -18.20 9.08 -10.82
C PRO A 4 -17.67 9.37 -9.41
N ARG A 5 -18.57 9.76 -8.50
CA ARG A 5 -18.27 9.99 -7.09
C ARG A 5 -17.75 8.73 -6.38
N GLU A 6 -18.41 7.59 -6.57
CA GLU A 6 -18.00 6.32 -5.94
C GLU A 6 -16.62 5.88 -6.44
N ILE A 7 -16.32 6.12 -7.72
CA ILE A 7 -15.00 5.84 -8.30
C ILE A 7 -13.93 6.73 -7.67
N ILE A 8 -14.22 8.02 -7.46
CA ILE A 8 -13.30 8.96 -6.79
C ILE A 8 -13.06 8.56 -5.33
N GLU A 9 -14.12 8.22 -4.59
CA GLU A 9 -14.00 7.78 -3.20
C GLU A 9 -13.13 6.52 -3.07
N ALA A 10 -13.39 5.52 -3.92
CA ALA A 10 -12.57 4.30 -3.99
C ALA A 10 -11.12 4.57 -4.40
N PHE A 11 -10.89 5.52 -5.32
CA PHE A 11 -9.55 5.93 -5.75
C PHE A 11 -8.76 6.56 -4.60
N ILE A 12 -9.38 7.50 -3.88
CA ILE A 12 -8.78 8.15 -2.72
C ILE A 12 -8.46 7.11 -1.63
N GLU A 13 -9.37 6.17 -1.38
CA GLU A 13 -9.13 5.10 -0.44
C GLU A 13 -7.92 4.24 -0.84
N ALA A 14 -7.83 3.82 -2.11
CA ALA A 14 -6.70 3.04 -2.61
C ALA A 14 -5.36 3.79 -2.46
N VAL A 15 -5.33 5.10 -2.72
CA VAL A 15 -4.15 5.97 -2.48
C VAL A 15 -3.78 6.01 -1.00
N CYS A 16 -4.76 6.17 -0.11
CA CYS A 16 -4.56 6.14 1.34
C CYS A 16 -3.98 4.79 1.80
N GLN A 17 -4.50 3.68 1.28
CA GLN A 17 -3.98 2.35 1.62
C GLN A 17 -2.57 2.12 1.08
N LEU A 18 -2.25 2.60 -0.12
CA LEU A 18 -0.89 2.59 -0.66
C LEU A 18 0.08 3.37 0.24
N SER A 19 -0.30 4.58 0.66
CA SER A 19 0.49 5.41 1.58
C SER A 19 0.73 4.70 2.93
N LYS A 20 -0.31 4.08 3.48
CA LYS A 20 -0.23 3.28 4.71
C LYS A 20 0.72 2.10 4.56
N ALA A 21 0.62 1.32 3.48
CA ALA A 21 1.50 0.18 3.22
C ALA A 21 2.96 0.62 3.06
N ASN A 22 3.20 1.74 2.38
CA ASN A 22 4.53 2.35 2.27
C ASN A 22 5.13 2.64 3.65
N ARG A 23 4.40 3.38 4.48
CA ARG A 23 4.81 3.72 5.85
C ARG A 23 5.08 2.47 6.70
N LEU A 24 4.18 1.50 6.67
CA LEU A 24 4.28 0.30 7.51
C LEU A 24 5.50 -0.55 7.17
N THR A 25 5.83 -0.68 5.89
CA THR A 25 7.07 -1.38 5.47
C THR A 25 8.30 -0.73 6.11
N GLY A 26 8.42 0.61 6.00
CA GLY A 26 9.54 1.34 6.57
C GLY A 26 9.62 1.24 8.10
N ILE A 27 8.46 1.20 8.78
CA ILE A 27 8.39 0.96 10.23
C ILE A 27 8.97 -0.42 10.56
N TRP A 28 8.57 -1.47 9.85
CA TRP A 28 9.03 -2.83 10.13
C TRP A 28 10.50 -3.05 9.76
N ASP A 29 10.97 -2.46 8.66
CA ASP A 29 12.38 -2.51 8.28
C ASP A 29 13.26 -1.77 9.29
N ASN A 30 12.88 -0.57 9.73
CA ASN A 30 13.63 0.16 10.75
C ASN A 30 13.62 -0.59 12.09
N ARG A 31 12.47 -1.15 12.49
CA ARG A 31 12.35 -1.97 13.71
C ARG A 31 13.28 -3.18 13.70
N ARG A 32 13.39 -3.86 12.56
CA ARG A 32 14.32 -4.97 12.38
C ARG A 32 15.77 -4.48 12.45
N PHE A 33 16.08 -3.37 11.77
CA PHE A 33 17.42 -2.77 11.80
C PHE A 33 17.86 -2.39 13.22
N GLN A 34 16.99 -1.72 14.01
CA GLN A 34 17.31 -1.37 15.39
C GLN A 34 17.54 -2.61 16.26
N ALA A 35 16.70 -3.64 16.11
CA ALA A 35 16.89 -4.88 16.85
C ALA A 35 18.23 -5.55 16.52
N CYS A 36 18.64 -5.59 15.25
CA CYS A 36 19.94 -6.14 14.86
C CYS A 36 21.13 -5.24 15.22
N LYS A 37 20.90 -3.95 15.52
CA LYS A 37 21.93 -3.00 15.95
C LYS A 37 22.27 -3.17 17.43
N GLU A 38 21.30 -3.59 18.23
CA GLU A 38 21.54 -4.07 19.59
C GLU A 38 22.33 -5.38 19.54
N ALA A 39 23.12 -5.68 20.58
CA ALA A 39 24.02 -6.84 20.59
C ALA A 39 23.27 -8.11 20.14
N PHE A 40 23.71 -8.70 19.02
CA PHE A 40 23.04 -9.78 18.30
C PHE A 40 22.61 -10.95 19.19
N GLU A 41 23.39 -11.21 20.25
CA GLU A 41 23.15 -12.27 21.24
C GLU A 41 21.83 -12.14 22.01
N ASN A 42 21.21 -10.96 22.04
CA ASN A 42 19.95 -10.70 22.76
C ASN A 42 18.72 -10.56 21.85
N VAL A 43 18.87 -10.79 20.54
CA VAL A 43 17.80 -10.54 19.59
C VAL A 43 16.90 -11.76 19.42
N ASP A 44 15.61 -11.60 19.70
CA ASP A 44 14.63 -12.66 19.47
C ASP A 44 14.42 -12.92 17.96
N CYS A 45 14.93 -14.07 17.48
CA CYS A 45 14.76 -14.52 16.11
C CYS A 45 13.28 -14.61 15.68
N ARG A 46 12.34 -14.90 16.60
CA ARG A 46 10.90 -14.93 16.29
C ARG A 46 10.38 -13.54 15.96
N TYR A 47 10.85 -12.52 16.68
CA TYR A 47 10.53 -11.13 16.40
C TYR A 47 11.07 -10.71 15.02
N LEU A 48 12.33 -11.01 14.70
CA LEU A 48 12.92 -10.68 13.40
C LEU A 48 12.14 -11.30 12.24
N TYR A 49 11.77 -12.58 12.37
CA TYR A 49 10.98 -13.28 11.37
C TYR A 49 9.57 -12.67 11.20
N LYS A 50 8.92 -12.30 12.31
CA LYS A 50 7.63 -11.60 12.27
C LYS A 50 7.75 -10.23 11.59
N ALA A 51 8.80 -9.48 11.87
CA ALA A 51 9.04 -8.18 11.26
C ALA A 51 9.28 -8.30 9.74
N GLU A 52 10.05 -9.29 9.29
CA GLU A 52 10.23 -9.58 7.85
C GLU A 52 8.90 -9.93 7.17
N LYS A 53 8.09 -10.83 7.76
CA LYS A 53 6.77 -11.17 7.22
C LYS A 53 5.87 -9.95 7.06
N LEU A 54 5.83 -9.08 8.06
CA LEU A 54 5.01 -7.88 8.02
C LEU A 54 5.54 -6.85 7.00
N SER A 55 6.85 -6.70 6.88
CA SER A 55 7.46 -5.86 5.84
C SER A 55 7.07 -6.37 4.45
N ARG A 56 7.28 -7.67 4.18
CA ARG A 56 6.92 -8.32 2.90
C ARG A 56 5.45 -8.22 2.55
N PHE A 57 4.57 -8.49 3.50
CA PHE A 57 3.13 -8.32 3.31
C PHE A 57 2.80 -6.90 2.85
N ASN A 58 3.35 -5.88 3.49
CA ASN A 58 3.10 -4.50 3.09
C ASN A 58 3.71 -4.16 1.72
N VAL A 59 4.84 -4.75 1.34
CA VAL A 59 5.39 -4.62 -0.02
C VAL A 59 4.44 -5.19 -1.06
N GLU A 60 3.88 -6.38 -0.83
CA GLU A 60 2.89 -7.00 -1.72
C GLU A 60 1.62 -6.16 -1.84
N GLN A 61 1.12 -5.64 -0.72
CA GLN A 61 -0.07 -4.77 -0.71
C GLN A 61 0.14 -3.49 -1.54
N ARG A 62 1.36 -2.93 -1.60
CA ARG A 62 1.64 -1.78 -2.48
C ARG A 62 1.36 -2.10 -3.95
N ALA A 63 1.74 -3.29 -4.42
CA ALA A 63 1.50 -3.71 -5.79
C ALA A 63 -0.01 -3.85 -6.07
N VAL A 64 -0.75 -4.42 -5.11
CA VAL A 64 -2.22 -4.54 -5.18
C VAL A 64 -2.88 -3.16 -5.27
N TYR A 65 -2.52 -2.22 -4.38
CA TYR A 65 -3.13 -0.89 -4.38
C TYR A 65 -2.74 -0.08 -5.61
N ARG A 66 -1.53 -0.23 -6.16
CA ARG A 66 -1.16 0.38 -7.44
C ARG A 66 -2.03 -0.12 -8.59
N ALA A 67 -2.18 -1.43 -8.73
CA ALA A 67 -3.05 -2.00 -9.76
C ALA A 67 -4.50 -1.54 -9.61
N GLN A 68 -5.00 -1.42 -8.38
CA GLN A 68 -6.34 -0.87 -8.12
C GLN A 68 -6.45 0.61 -8.52
N ILE A 69 -5.45 1.43 -8.19
CA ILE A 69 -5.38 2.84 -8.59
C ILE A 69 -5.42 2.96 -10.12
N ASP A 70 -4.63 2.17 -10.83
CA ASP A 70 -4.57 2.20 -12.30
C ASP A 70 -5.94 1.89 -12.91
N ILE A 71 -6.58 0.81 -12.45
CA ILE A 71 -7.94 0.41 -12.90
C ILE A 71 -8.98 1.50 -12.60
N LEU A 72 -8.93 2.11 -11.41
CA LEU A 72 -9.88 3.15 -11.01
C LEU A 72 -9.67 4.44 -11.79
N PHE A 73 -8.42 4.77 -12.11
CA PHE A 73 -8.07 5.93 -12.93
C PHE A 73 -8.59 5.79 -14.35
N GLU A 74 -8.40 4.63 -15.00
CA GLU A 74 -8.96 4.34 -16.32
C GLU A 74 -10.48 4.50 -16.35
N LYS A 75 -11.18 3.92 -15.35
CA LYS A 75 -12.64 4.06 -15.22
C LYS A 75 -13.09 5.52 -15.05
N LEU A 76 -12.32 6.31 -14.29
CA LEU A 76 -12.62 7.72 -14.08
C LEU A 76 -12.46 8.51 -15.38
N LEU A 77 -11.38 8.27 -16.13
CA LEU A 77 -11.15 8.90 -17.43
C LEU A 77 -12.25 8.56 -18.44
N ASP A 78 -12.65 7.29 -18.52
CA ASP A 78 -13.75 6.84 -19.36
C ASP A 78 -15.07 7.54 -19.01
N SER A 79 -15.33 7.70 -17.71
CA SER A 79 -16.52 8.42 -17.24
C SER A 79 -16.52 9.87 -17.71
N VAL A 80 -15.39 10.57 -17.59
CA VAL A 80 -15.27 11.99 -18.00
C VAL A 80 -15.42 12.16 -19.51
N ASN A 81 -14.81 11.26 -20.29
CA ASN A 81 -14.87 11.27 -21.75
C ASN A 81 -16.29 11.00 -22.28
N ARG A 82 -17.10 10.19 -21.59
CA ARG A 82 -18.50 9.96 -21.96
C ARG A 82 -19.41 11.15 -21.67
N THR A 83 -19.09 11.94 -20.63
CA THR A 83 -19.86 13.14 -20.25
C THR A 83 -19.51 14.39 -21.05
N THR A 84 -18.42 14.38 -21.81
CA THR A 84 -17.98 15.51 -22.64
C THR A 84 -17.95 15.07 -24.11
N PRO A 85 -19.02 15.28 -24.90
CA PRO A 85 -18.95 14.98 -26.33
C PRO A 85 -17.93 15.90 -26.98
N ARG A 86 -17.03 15.31 -27.78
CA ARG A 86 -16.15 16.08 -28.68
C ARG A 86 -16.94 16.62 -29.86
#